data_AF-A0A499VC38-F1
#
_entry.id   AF-A0A499VC38-F1
#
_cell.length_a   1.000
_cell.length_b   1.000
_cell.length_c   1.000
_cell.angle_alpha   90.00
_cell.angle_beta   90.00
_cell.angle_gamma   90.00
#
_symmetry.space_group_name_H-M   'P 1'
#
loop_
_entity.id
_entity.type
_entity.pdbx_description
1 polymer ?
#
loop_
_entity_poly.entity_id
_entity_poly.type
_entity_poly.pdbx_seq_one_letter_code
_entity_poly.pdbx_strand_id
1 'polypeptide(L)' 'MGWAAVFFLPDFMRTGGIAVLVLVVVGGLLYSAGGVIYGIKRPNPSPQWFGFHEVFHSLTLAAFVVHYVGISLVAYQHG' A
#
# COMPACT_ATOMS: atom_id res chain seq x y z
N MET A 1 -6.06 -6.57 -2.21
CA MET A 1 -5.72 -5.62 -3.29
C MET A 1 -4.26 -5.17 -3.15
N GLY A 2 -3.27 -6.07 -3.25
CA GLY A 2 -1.87 -5.70 -3.02
C GLY A 2 -1.20 -5.03 -4.22
N TRP A 3 -1.14 -5.75 -5.35
CA TRP A 3 -0.48 -5.31 -6.58
C TRP A 3 -1.42 -5.13 -7.77
N ALA A 4 -2.73 -5.17 -7.54
CA ALA A 4 -3.73 -5.06 -8.62
C ALA A 4 -3.57 -3.78 -9.46
N ALA A 5 -3.09 -2.69 -8.85
CA ALA A 5 -2.82 -1.42 -9.53
C ALA A 5 -1.74 -1.51 -10.62
N VAL A 6 -0.85 -2.51 -10.58
CA VAL A 6 0.20 -2.70 -11.60
C VAL A 6 -0.39 -3.05 -12.97
N PHE A 7 -1.54 -3.71 -13.02
CA PHE A 7 -2.20 -4.00 -14.29
C PHE A 7 -2.67 -2.73 -15.02
N PHE A 8 -2.80 -1.62 -14.29
CA PHE A 8 -3.23 -0.32 -14.80
C PHE A 8 -2.09 0.70 -14.87
N LEU A 9 -0.84 0.27 -14.59
CA LEU A 9 0.34 1.14 -14.55
C LEU A 9 0.55 1.94 -15.85
N PRO A 10 0.36 1.37 -17.06
CA PRO A 10 0.52 2.14 -18.31
C PRO A 10 -0.42 3.34 -18.40
N ASP A 11 -1.66 3.20 -17.93
CA ASP A 11 -2.64 4.29 -17.92
C ASP A 11 -2.33 5.31 -16.82
N PHE A 12 -1.92 4.85 -15.64
CA PHE A 12 -1.49 5.71 -14.54
C PHE A 12 -0.23 6.51 -14.85
N MET A 13 0.73 5.95 -15.60
CA MET A 13 1.92 6.69 -16.00
C MET A 13 1.62 7.79 -17.02
N ARG A 14 0.67 7.55 -17.94
CA ARG A 14 0.24 8.56 -18.92
C ARG A 14 -0.50 9.73 -18.27
N THR A 15 -1.21 9.50 -17.17
CA THR A 15 -2.10 10.50 -16.53
C THR A 15 -1.51 11.14 -15.27
N GLY A 16 -0.91 10.34 -14.37
CA GLY A 16 -0.38 10.81 -13.09
C GLY A 16 1.15 10.80 -12.96
N GLY A 17 1.87 10.31 -13.98
CA GLY A 17 3.33 10.37 -14.05
C GLY A 17 4.07 9.61 -12.95
N ILE A 18 5.31 10.04 -12.67
CA ILE A 18 6.24 9.36 -11.74
C ILE A 18 5.69 9.30 -10.30
N ALA A 19 4.94 10.33 -9.87
CA ALA A 19 4.39 10.38 -8.52
C ALA A 19 3.45 9.19 -8.24
N VAL A 20 2.53 8.89 -9.18
CA VAL A 20 1.59 7.77 -9.03
C VAL A 20 2.31 6.42 -9.09
N LEU A 21 3.33 6.28 -9.96
CA LEU A 21 4.16 5.09 -10.01
C LEU A 21 4.81 4.79 -8.65
N VAL A 22 5.44 5.79 -8.04
CA VAL A 22 6.09 5.65 -6.73
C VAL A 22 5.08 5.24 -5.66
N LEU A 23 3.91 5.88 -5.62
CA LEU A 23 2.86 5.55 -4.65
C LEU A 23 2.36 4.11 -4.83
N VAL A 24 2.16 3.63 -6.07
CA VAL A 24 1.75 2.24 -6.34
C VAL A 24 2.79 1.25 -5.81
N VAL A 25 4.07 1.50 -6.08
CA VAL A 25 5.17 0.63 -5.63
C VAL A 25 5.28 0.64 -4.10
N VAL A 26 5.26 1.81 -3.47
CA VAL A 26 5.34 1.93 -2.00
C VAL A 26 4.16 1.22 -1.33
N GLY A 27 2.93 1.43 -1.83
CA GLY A 27 1.76 0.72 -1.30
C GLY A 27 1.87 -0.80 -1.45
N GLY A 28 2.39 -1.28 -2.58
CA GLY A 28 2.67 -2.70 -2.81
C GLY A 28 3.69 -3.28 -1.82
N LEU A 29 4.79 -2.54 -1.57
CA LEU A 29 5.82 -2.94 -0.60
C LEU A 29 5.28 -2.98 0.83
N LEU A 30 4.49 -1.99 1.25
CA LEU A 30 3.84 -1.98 2.57
C LEU A 30 2.90 -3.18 2.74
N TYR A 31 2.07 -3.48 1.72
CA TYR A 31 1.19 -4.63 1.72
C TYR A 31 1.96 -5.95 1.84
N SER A 32 3.03 -6.11 1.05
CA SER A 32 3.90 -7.29 1.09
C SER A 32 4.62 -7.44 2.43
N ALA A 33 5.15 -6.35 3.01
CA ALA A 33 5.77 -6.38 4.33
C ALA A 33 4.78 -6.82 5.42
N GLY A 34 3.55 -6.30 5.37
CA GLY A 34 2.47 -6.78 6.24
C GLY A 34 2.21 -8.27 6.08
N GLY A 35 2.10 -8.76 4.84
CA GLY A 35 1.89 -10.18 4.55
C GLY A 35 3.02 -11.07 5.09
N VAL A 36 4.27 -10.63 4.97
CA VAL A 36 5.43 -11.32 5.55
C VAL A 36 5.31 -11.39 7.08
N ILE A 37 5.02 -10.26 7.75
CA ILE A 37 4.83 -10.19 9.20
C ILE A 37 3.71 -11.13 9.67
N TYR A 38 2.60 -11.16 8.93
CA TYR A 38 1.48 -12.06 9.20
C TYR A 38 1.89 -13.53 9.06
N GLY A 39 2.68 -13.87 8.02
CA GLY A 39 3.17 -15.22 7.78
C GLY A 39 4.16 -15.71 8.83
N ILE A 40 5.11 -14.87 9.26
CA ILE A 40 6.12 -15.22 10.27
C ILE A 40 5.61 -15.06 11.72
N LYS A 41 4.42 -14.45 11.89
CA LYS A 41 3.75 -14.17 13.18
C LYS A 41 4.63 -13.39 14.17
N ARG A 42 5.50 -12.52 13.65
CA ARG A 42 6.43 -11.66 14.39
C ARG A 42 6.65 -10.36 13.59
N PRO A 43 6.94 -9.21 14.24
CA PRO A 43 7.16 -9.00 15.68
C PRO A 43 5.86 -8.90 16.50
N ASN A 44 5.97 -8.96 17.82
CA ASN A 44 4.91 -8.61 18.78
C ASN A 44 5.35 -7.42 19.65
N PRO A 45 5.24 -6.17 19.15
CA PRO A 45 5.73 -4.99 19.87
C PRO A 45 5.16 -4.85 21.29
N SER A 46 3.88 -5.16 21.47
CA SER A 46 3.22 -5.23 22.77
C SER A 46 2.38 -6.51 22.83
N PRO A 47 2.84 -7.55 23.55
CA PRO A 47 2.14 -8.84 23.61
C PRO A 47 0.69 -8.78 24.09
N GLN A 48 0.31 -7.70 24.78
CA GLN A 48 -1.01 -7.52 25.38
C GLN A 48 -1.95 -6.64 24.53
N TRP A 49 -1.41 -5.77 23.66
CA TRP A 49 -2.18 -4.71 22.99
C TRP A 49 -1.92 -4.57 21.49
N PHE A 50 -0.73 -4.98 21.03
CA PHE A 50 -0.28 -4.72 19.66
C PHE A 50 0.72 -5.79 19.22
N GLY A 51 0.20 -6.88 18.68
CA GLY A 51 0.95 -8.02 18.16
C GLY A 51 1.18 -7.94 16.65
N PHE A 52 1.62 -9.06 16.08
CA PHE A 52 1.91 -9.19 14.65
C PHE A 52 0.68 -8.92 13.78
N HIS A 53 -0.52 -9.22 14.29
CA HIS A 53 -1.77 -9.03 13.56
C HIS A 53 -2.10 -7.55 13.41
N GLU A 54 -1.93 -6.77 14.47
CA GLU A 54 -2.12 -5.33 14.48
C GLU A 54 -1.05 -4.61 13.64
N VAL A 55 0.19 -5.12 13.64
CA VAL A 55 1.25 -4.64 12.73
C VAL A 55 0.85 -4.88 11.27
N PHE A 56 0.35 -6.08 10.95
CA PHE A 56 -0.17 -6.38 9.61
C PHE A 56 -1.31 -5.43 9.21
N HIS A 57 -2.28 -5.22 10.10
CA HIS A 57 -3.37 -4.28 9.84
C HIS A 57 -2.89 -2.86 9.64
N SER A 58 -1.91 -2.41 10.42
CA SER A 58 -1.34 -1.06 10.29
C SER A 58 -0.61 -0.87 8.96
N LEU A 59 0.17 -1.86 8.53
CA LEU A 59 0.87 -1.81 7.23
C LEU A 59 -0.10 -1.88 6.05
N THR A 60 -1.15 -2.71 6.14
CA THR A 60 -2.17 -2.79 5.09
C THR A 60 -3.05 -1.54 5.03
N LEU A 61 -3.33 -0.90 6.17
CA LEU A 61 -3.98 0.41 6.23
C LEU A 61 -3.10 1.49 5.60
N ALA A 62 -1.80 1.52 5.93
CA ALA A 62 -0.85 2.45 5.30
C ALA A 62 -0.76 2.22 3.78
N ALA A 63 -0.69 0.96 3.33
CA ALA A 63 -0.73 0.62 1.92
C ALA A 63 -2.01 1.15 1.23
N PHE A 64 -3.17 0.96 1.86
CA PHE A 64 -4.44 1.49 1.37
C PHE A 64 -4.41 3.02 1.23
N VAL A 65 -3.94 3.74 2.24
CA VAL A 65 -3.84 5.21 2.20
C VAL A 65 -2.93 5.67 1.06
N VAL A 66 -1.77 5.04 0.89
CA VAL A 66 -0.82 5.36 -0.17
C VAL A 66 -1.43 5.13 -1.56
N HIS A 67 -2.11 4.00 -1.77
CA HIS A 67 -2.81 3.71 -3.02
C HIS A 67 -3.97 4.69 -3.27
N TYR A 68 -4.74 5.01 -2.23
CA TYR A 68 -5.85 5.96 -2.31
C TYR A 68 -5.35 7.34 -2.76
N VAL A 69 -4.24 7.83 -2.20
CA VAL A 69 -3.62 9.09 -2.63
C VAL A 69 -3.19 9.00 -4.10
N GLY A 70 -2.55 7.91 -4.51
CA GLY A 70 -2.13 7.72 -5.92
C GLY A 70 -3.30 7.76 -6.89
N ILE A 71 -4.40 7.07 -6.56
CA ILE A 71 -5.63 7.09 -7.37
C ILE A 71 -6.26 8.50 -7.36
N SER A 72 -6.25 9.19 -6.23
CA SER A 72 -6.81 10.55 -6.10
C SER A 72 -6.05 11.55 -6.97
N LEU A 73 -4.73 11.43 -7.09
CA LEU A 73 -3.94 12.26 -8.00
C LEU A 73 -4.41 12.07 -9.45
N VAL A 74 -4.56 10.83 -9.90
CA VAL A 74 -5.09 10.56 -11.25
C VAL A 74 -6.53 11.06 -11.41
N ALA A 75 -7.38 10.85 -10.42
CA ALA A 75 -8.80 11.19 -10.49
C ALA A 75 -9.07 12.70 -10.49
N TYR A 76 -8.23 13.50 -9.81
CA TYR A 76 -8.47 14.92 -9.59
C TYR A 76 -7.50 15.85 -10.33
N GLN A 77 -6.37 15.36 -10.87
CA GLN A 77 -5.46 16.19 -11.69
C GLN A 77 -6.00 16.51 -13.10
N HIS A 78 -7.18 15.99 -13.46
CA HIS A 78 -7.84 16.24 -14.74
C HIS A 78 -9.23 16.91 -14.59
N GLY A 79 -9.49 17.55 -13.44
CA GLY A 79 -10.62 18.45 -13.23
C GLY A 79 -10.37 19.85 -13.76
#